data_AF-S4RCY6-F1
#
_entry.id   AF-S4RCY6-F1
#
_cell.length_a   1.000
_cell.length_b   1.000
_cell.length_c   1.000
_cell.angle_alpha   90.00
_cell.angle_beta   90.00
_cell.angle_gamma   90.00
#
_symmetry.space_group_name_H-M   'P 1'
#
loop_
_entity.id
_entity.type
_entity.pdbx_description
1 polymer ?
#
loop_
_entity_poly.entity_id
_entity_poly.type
_entity_poly.pdbx_seq_one_letter_code
_entity_poly.pdbx_strand_id
1 'polypeptide(L)'
;VTSPLPALCTSPAPGTSTRLVETFRLASYYGNHMVLQRGPRGAFVWGFGKAGAKVVVRLYNTIIFYYFYITKMQSNRWSVTLDPMDAGGPFSLNATQWSPVRSSTGGEVAEFVISDIWFGEVWLCGGQSNMQMTVQQVENASWELAQAANFSLVRLFAVSLNHSLKPLADFTSVALPWSLPTADRLGMGDYTVFSAVCWFFGRNLHLTLGVPVGLVQSCWGGTRIESWSSPRALAHCGLNAQPQSNSAQQEPTVLWNAMINPLLNMSLKGVIWYQGESNTGYNTDLYNCSFPAMINDWRQEFYIATNGNTDPLLPFGYAQISTSDPDDNTDSYPRIRWHQSADYGFSPNSRMPKTFMAVTIDLCDRNSNYG
;
A
#
# COMPACT_ATOMS: atom_id res chain seq x y z
N VAL A 1 -29.12 -8.11 -70.07
CA VAL A 1 -28.17 -7.25 -69.34
C VAL A 1 -28.72 -7.08 -67.94
N THR A 2 -28.13 -7.81 -67.01
CA THR A 2 -28.58 -8.04 -65.64
C THR A 2 -28.14 -6.91 -64.72
N SER A 3 -29.09 -6.21 -64.10
CA SER A 3 -28.84 -5.23 -63.05
C SER A 3 -28.87 -5.93 -61.68
N PRO A 4 -27.87 -5.73 -60.79
CA PRO A 4 -27.86 -6.40 -59.50
C PRO A 4 -28.72 -5.67 -58.46
N LEU A 5 -29.42 -6.46 -57.65
CA LEU A 5 -30.14 -6.06 -56.44
C LEU A 5 -29.15 -5.58 -55.35
N PRO A 6 -29.53 -4.64 -54.47
CA PRO A 6 -28.69 -4.20 -53.37
C PRO A 6 -28.59 -5.28 -52.28
N ALA A 7 -27.36 -5.51 -51.82
CA ALA A 7 -27.04 -6.43 -50.74
C ALA A 7 -27.67 -5.96 -49.41
N LEU A 8 -28.48 -6.84 -48.78
CA LEU A 8 -28.87 -6.67 -47.39
C LEU A 8 -27.62 -6.78 -46.50
N CYS A 9 -27.26 -5.69 -45.84
CA CYS A 9 -26.33 -5.71 -44.72
C CYS A 9 -27.01 -6.39 -43.53
N THR A 10 -26.65 -7.65 -43.26
CA THR A 10 -26.95 -8.30 -41.98
C THR A 10 -25.95 -7.82 -40.94
N SER A 11 -26.45 -7.11 -39.92
CA SER A 11 -25.69 -6.76 -38.72
C SER A 11 -25.20 -8.03 -37.99
N PRO A 12 -23.95 -8.08 -37.49
CA PRO A 12 -23.53 -9.17 -36.62
C PRO A 12 -24.35 -9.13 -35.33
N ALA A 13 -24.85 -10.30 -34.91
CA ALA A 13 -25.46 -10.47 -33.59
C ALA A 13 -24.49 -10.03 -32.49
N PRO A 14 -24.97 -9.43 -31.38
CA PRO A 14 -24.10 -9.06 -30.27
C PRO A 14 -23.41 -10.32 -29.74
N GLY A 15 -22.09 -10.31 -29.84
CA GLY A 15 -21.22 -11.38 -29.37
C GLY A 15 -21.52 -11.71 -27.91
N THR A 16 -21.61 -13.00 -27.65
CA THR A 16 -21.64 -13.61 -26.33
C THR A 16 -20.62 -12.92 -25.41
N SER A 17 -21.13 -12.21 -24.41
CA SER A 17 -20.34 -11.75 -23.26
C SER A 17 -19.65 -12.99 -22.69
N THR A 18 -18.35 -13.08 -22.92
CA THR A 18 -17.47 -14.02 -22.21
C THR A 18 -17.60 -13.68 -20.74
N ARG A 19 -18.42 -14.44 -20.03
CA ARG A 19 -18.54 -14.38 -18.59
C ARG A 19 -17.14 -14.68 -18.05
N LEU A 20 -16.42 -13.64 -17.63
CA LEU A 20 -15.12 -13.79 -16.96
C LEU A 20 -15.35 -14.76 -15.80
N VAL A 21 -14.92 -16.01 -15.96
CA VAL A 21 -14.87 -16.96 -14.86
C VAL A 21 -13.59 -16.60 -14.10
N GLU A 22 -13.68 -15.58 -13.27
CA GLU A 22 -12.59 -15.25 -12.37
C GLU A 22 -12.52 -16.30 -11.25
N THR A 23 -11.32 -16.84 -11.08
CA THR A 23 -10.97 -17.81 -10.05
C THR A 23 -11.18 -17.19 -8.66
N PHE A 24 -11.87 -17.92 -7.78
CA PHE A 24 -12.03 -17.50 -6.38
C PHE A 24 -10.66 -17.43 -5.69
N ARG A 25 -10.34 -16.29 -5.07
CA ARG A 25 -9.08 -16.03 -4.37
C ARG A 25 -9.18 -14.85 -3.42
N LEU A 26 -8.28 -14.75 -2.46
CA LEU A 26 -8.01 -13.49 -1.75
C LEU A 26 -7.30 -12.48 -2.66
N ALA A 27 -7.31 -11.20 -2.26
CA ALA A 27 -6.43 -10.21 -2.88
C ALA A 27 -4.95 -10.64 -2.75
N SER A 28 -4.13 -10.22 -3.71
CA SER A 28 -2.76 -10.73 -3.90
C SER A 28 -1.84 -10.54 -2.68
N TYR A 29 -2.12 -9.56 -1.83
CA TYR A 29 -1.31 -9.26 -0.66
C TYR A 29 -1.65 -10.09 0.59
N TYR A 30 -2.69 -10.93 0.58
CA TYR A 30 -2.95 -11.83 1.71
C TYR A 30 -2.05 -13.07 1.63
N GLY A 31 -1.47 -13.45 2.78
CA GLY A 31 -0.56 -14.59 2.85
C GLY A 31 -0.32 -15.06 4.28
N ASN A 32 0.42 -16.16 4.42
CA ASN A 32 0.89 -16.62 5.73
C ASN A 32 1.76 -15.55 6.39
N HIS A 33 1.90 -15.59 7.72
CA HIS A 33 2.76 -14.68 8.50
C HIS A 33 2.28 -13.21 8.51
N MET A 34 1.08 -12.91 8.04
CA MET A 34 0.61 -11.54 7.93
C MET A 34 0.15 -10.96 9.28
N VAL A 35 0.09 -9.63 9.34
CA VAL A 35 -0.57 -8.90 10.43
C VAL A 35 -1.81 -8.22 9.89
N LEU A 36 -2.94 -8.40 10.58
CA LEU A 36 -4.17 -7.65 10.39
C LEU A 36 -4.26 -6.55 11.44
N GLN A 37 -4.87 -5.43 11.07
CA GLN A 37 -5.06 -4.32 12.01
C GLN A 37 -5.99 -4.73 13.15
N ARG A 38 -5.52 -4.57 14.39
CA ARG A 38 -6.31 -4.74 15.61
C ARG A 38 -7.35 -3.63 15.79
N GLY A 39 -8.24 -3.81 16.76
CA GLY A 39 -9.28 -2.86 17.15
C GLY A 39 -8.78 -1.42 17.39
N PRO A 40 -9.71 -0.43 17.45
CA PRO A 40 -11.14 -0.60 17.75
C PRO A 40 -12.04 -0.87 16.55
N ARG A 41 -11.52 -0.79 15.32
CA ARG A 41 -12.25 -1.14 14.09
C ARG A 41 -11.87 -2.53 13.62
N GLY A 42 -12.75 -3.16 12.85
CA GLY A 42 -12.53 -4.49 12.30
C GLY A 42 -11.58 -4.49 11.11
N ALA A 43 -10.69 -5.47 10.99
CA ALA A 43 -9.89 -5.61 9.78
C ALA A 43 -10.79 -5.93 8.58
N PHE A 44 -10.56 -5.25 7.46
CA PHE A 44 -11.29 -5.48 6.21
C PHE A 44 -10.59 -6.56 5.38
N VAL A 45 -11.29 -7.67 5.11
CA VAL A 45 -10.78 -8.79 4.31
C VAL A 45 -11.57 -8.89 3.01
N TRP A 46 -10.88 -9.05 1.88
CA TRP A 46 -11.53 -9.08 0.57
C TRP A 46 -10.78 -9.94 -0.46
N GLY A 47 -11.46 -10.22 -1.56
CA GLY A 47 -10.89 -10.96 -2.68
C GLY A 47 -11.79 -10.96 -3.91
N PHE A 48 -11.48 -11.88 -4.82
CA PHE A 48 -12.21 -12.10 -6.07
C PHE A 48 -13.01 -13.38 -6.02
N GLY A 49 -14.13 -13.42 -6.72
CA GLY A 49 -14.99 -14.59 -6.82
C GLY A 49 -16.18 -14.36 -7.72
N LYS A 50 -16.86 -15.46 -8.05
CA LYS A 50 -18.03 -15.46 -8.94
C LYS A 50 -19.19 -14.58 -8.44
N ALA A 51 -19.77 -13.81 -9.35
CA ALA A 51 -20.98 -13.02 -9.11
C ALA A 51 -22.17 -13.88 -8.65
N GLY A 52 -22.88 -13.43 -7.62
CA GLY A 52 -24.02 -14.13 -7.00
C GLY A 52 -23.65 -15.30 -6.10
N ALA A 53 -22.36 -15.65 -5.97
CA ALA A 53 -21.92 -16.75 -5.12
C ALA A 53 -21.87 -16.34 -3.64
N LYS A 54 -22.09 -17.32 -2.75
CA LYS A 54 -21.93 -17.13 -1.30
C LYS A 54 -20.48 -17.37 -0.93
N VAL A 55 -19.88 -16.44 -0.20
CA VAL A 55 -18.55 -16.58 0.41
C VAL A 55 -18.71 -16.71 1.92
N VAL A 56 -18.02 -17.67 2.51
CA VAL A 56 -17.94 -17.87 3.96
C VAL A 56 -16.48 -17.74 4.37
N VAL A 57 -16.19 -16.81 5.27
CA VAL A 57 -14.87 -16.62 5.86
C VAL A 57 -14.92 -17.14 7.30
N ARG A 58 -14.01 -18.04 7.62
CA ARG A 58 -13.79 -18.58 8.97
C ARG A 58 -12.47 -18.06 9.48
N LEU A 59 -12.49 -17.36 10.61
CA LEU A 59 -11.27 -16.99 11.33
C LEU A 59 -11.23 -17.82 12.61
N TYR A 60 -10.11 -18.50 12.87
CA TYR A 60 -10.06 -19.43 13.99
C TYR A 60 -8.69 -19.51 14.68
N ASN A 61 -8.76 -19.65 15.99
CA ASN A 61 -7.69 -20.08 16.90
C ASN A 61 -8.30 -21.11 17.89
N THR A 62 -8.27 -20.85 19.20
CA THR A 62 -9.10 -21.53 20.21
C THR A 62 -10.60 -21.26 20.04
N ILE A 63 -10.99 -20.15 19.41
CA ILE A 63 -12.37 -19.75 19.11
C ILE A 63 -12.53 -19.66 17.59
N ILE A 64 -13.74 -19.94 17.08
CA ILE A 64 -14.06 -19.87 15.65
C ILE A 64 -15.09 -18.77 15.42
N PHE A 65 -14.78 -17.85 14.51
CA PHE A 65 -15.66 -16.79 14.03
C PHE A 65 -16.10 -17.08 12.59
N TYR A 66 -17.34 -16.75 12.26
CA TYR A 66 -17.92 -16.96 10.94
C TYR A 66 -18.43 -15.64 10.36
N TYR A 67 -18.03 -15.36 9.13
CA TYR A 67 -18.46 -14.19 8.37
C TYR A 67 -19.02 -14.62 7.02
N PHE A 68 -20.04 -13.93 6.55
CA PHE A 68 -20.79 -14.30 5.35
C PHE A 68 -20.89 -13.13 4.40
N TYR A 69 -20.74 -13.40 3.11
CA TYR A 69 -20.93 -12.42 2.04
C TYR A 69 -21.62 -13.04 0.83
N ILE A 70 -22.37 -12.23 0.09
CA ILE A 70 -22.94 -12.60 -1.21
C ILE A 70 -22.34 -11.66 -2.25
N THR A 71 -21.60 -12.23 -3.21
CA THR A 71 -20.98 -11.45 -4.29
C THR A 71 -22.06 -10.76 -5.11
N LYS A 72 -21.98 -9.43 -5.25
CA LYS A 72 -22.96 -8.65 -6.03
C LYS A 72 -22.97 -9.10 -7.48
N MET A 73 -24.13 -9.12 -8.13
CA MET A 73 -24.29 -9.63 -9.51
C MET A 73 -23.44 -8.89 -10.56
N GLN A 74 -23.11 -7.63 -10.31
CA GLN A 74 -22.31 -6.77 -11.19
C GLN A 74 -20.86 -6.60 -10.69
N SER A 75 -20.43 -7.43 -9.74
CA SER A 75 -19.09 -7.39 -9.18
C SER A 75 -18.49 -8.79 -9.14
N ASN A 76 -17.18 -8.85 -9.30
CA ASN A 76 -16.34 -10.02 -9.07
C ASN A 76 -15.66 -9.98 -7.70
N ARG A 77 -15.99 -9.01 -6.83
CA ARG A 77 -15.32 -8.84 -5.53
C ARG A 77 -16.22 -9.22 -4.38
N TRP A 78 -15.59 -9.83 -3.38
CA TRP A 78 -16.21 -10.11 -2.09
C TRP A 78 -15.42 -9.47 -0.97
N SER A 79 -16.10 -9.12 0.13
CA SER A 79 -15.45 -8.54 1.30
C SER A 79 -16.21 -8.82 2.58
N VAL A 80 -15.51 -8.92 3.69
CA VAL A 80 -16.07 -8.97 5.05
C VAL A 80 -15.29 -8.02 5.95
N THR A 81 -15.96 -7.42 6.94
CA THR A 81 -15.29 -6.77 8.07
C THR A 81 -15.27 -7.77 9.21
N LEU A 82 -14.09 -8.07 9.73
CA LEU A 82 -13.94 -8.93 10.90
C LEU A 82 -14.39 -8.19 12.17
N ASP A 83 -14.70 -8.92 13.23
CA ASP A 83 -14.89 -8.28 14.54
C ASP A 83 -13.59 -7.57 14.96
N PRO A 84 -13.67 -6.44 15.69
CA PRO A 84 -12.49 -5.83 16.29
C PRO A 84 -11.79 -6.82 17.22
N MET A 85 -10.52 -7.11 16.95
CA MET A 85 -9.72 -8.03 17.76
C MET A 85 -8.71 -7.28 18.60
N ASP A 86 -8.44 -7.79 19.81
CA ASP A 86 -7.26 -7.39 20.58
C ASP A 86 -5.98 -7.86 19.91
N ALA A 87 -4.83 -7.32 20.35
CA ALA A 87 -3.54 -7.76 19.85
C ALA A 87 -3.28 -9.23 20.24
N GLY A 88 -2.87 -10.06 19.29
CA GLY A 88 -2.59 -11.47 19.56
C GLY A 88 -2.74 -12.39 18.35
N GLY A 89 -2.61 -13.69 18.60
CA GLY A 89 -2.56 -14.72 17.57
C GLY A 89 -1.74 -15.93 18.03
N PRO A 90 -1.34 -16.81 17.11
CA PRO A 90 -1.71 -16.80 15.70
C PRO A 90 -3.15 -17.28 15.46
N PHE A 91 -3.79 -16.72 14.44
CA PHE A 91 -5.04 -17.20 13.86
C PHE A 91 -4.79 -17.86 12.51
N SER A 92 -5.77 -18.64 12.05
CA SER A 92 -5.91 -19.06 10.66
C SER A 92 -7.18 -18.48 10.07
N LEU A 93 -7.15 -18.15 8.78
CA LEU A 93 -8.31 -17.71 8.02
C LEU A 93 -8.54 -18.65 6.84
N ASN A 94 -9.77 -19.11 6.72
CA ASN A 94 -10.23 -19.95 5.63
C ASN A 94 -11.41 -19.26 4.93
N ALA A 95 -11.25 -18.92 3.66
CA ALA A 95 -12.32 -18.41 2.81
C ALA A 95 -12.81 -19.51 1.87
N THR A 96 -14.12 -19.75 1.84
CA THR A 96 -14.76 -20.72 0.94
C THR A 96 -15.83 -20.03 0.11
N GLN A 97 -15.86 -20.30 -1.20
CA GLN A 97 -16.94 -19.88 -2.08
C GLN A 97 -17.81 -21.08 -2.47
N TRP A 98 -19.12 -20.91 -2.34
CA TRP A 98 -20.11 -21.83 -2.86
C TRP A 98 -20.81 -21.21 -4.07
N SER A 99 -20.70 -21.87 -5.22
CA SER A 99 -21.43 -21.45 -6.42
C SER A 99 -22.79 -22.16 -6.49
N PRO A 100 -23.90 -21.42 -6.64
CA PRO A 100 -25.18 -22.00 -7.04
C PRO A 100 -25.12 -22.37 -8.53
N VAL A 101 -24.35 -23.40 -8.90
CA VAL A 101 -24.56 -24.04 -10.21
C VAL A 101 -25.68 -25.06 -10.02
N ARG A 102 -26.72 -24.98 -10.85
CA ARG A 102 -27.71 -26.05 -11.05
C ARG A 102 -27.05 -27.26 -11.72
N SER A 103 -26.06 -27.86 -11.06
CA SER A 103 -25.49 -29.14 -11.46
C SER A 103 -26.04 -30.20 -10.53
N SER A 104 -26.49 -31.31 -11.11
CA SER A 104 -26.92 -32.52 -10.40
C SER A 104 -25.82 -33.18 -9.55
N THR A 105 -24.61 -32.61 -9.52
CA THR A 105 -23.43 -33.13 -8.83
C THR A 105 -23.02 -32.33 -7.57
N GLY A 106 -23.82 -31.35 -7.13
CA GLY A 106 -23.45 -30.45 -6.04
C GLY A 106 -22.56 -29.29 -6.53
N GLY A 107 -22.68 -28.12 -5.91
CA GLY A 107 -21.95 -26.92 -6.31
C GLY A 107 -20.44 -27.05 -6.06
N GLU A 108 -19.62 -26.64 -7.03
CA GLU A 108 -18.16 -26.54 -6.85
C GLU A 108 -17.83 -25.59 -5.69
N VAL A 109 -16.95 -26.05 -4.80
CA VAL A 109 -16.43 -25.28 -3.67
C VAL A 109 -14.97 -24.96 -3.94
N ALA A 110 -14.64 -23.68 -3.97
CA ALA A 110 -13.26 -23.21 -3.99
C ALA A 110 -12.88 -22.71 -2.59
N GLU A 111 -11.66 -22.99 -2.17
CA GLU A 111 -11.16 -22.72 -0.82
C GLU A 111 -9.79 -22.05 -0.86
N PHE A 112 -9.55 -21.15 0.10
CA PHE A 112 -8.26 -20.52 0.33
C PHE A 112 -7.97 -20.47 1.83
N VAL A 113 -6.79 -20.90 2.24
CA VAL A 113 -6.38 -20.95 3.65
C VAL A 113 -5.07 -20.19 3.84
N ILE A 114 -5.05 -19.29 4.82
CA ILE A 114 -3.84 -18.63 5.33
C ILE A 114 -3.74 -18.83 6.83
N SER A 115 -2.51 -18.91 7.32
CA SER A 115 -2.17 -19.25 8.70
C SER A 115 -1.08 -18.33 9.24
N ASP A 116 -0.81 -18.41 10.55
CA ASP A 116 0.10 -17.49 11.25
C ASP A 116 -0.30 -16.00 11.07
N ILE A 117 -1.59 -15.73 11.23
CA ILE A 117 -2.15 -14.37 11.18
C ILE A 117 -2.14 -13.77 12.57
N TRP A 118 -1.55 -12.60 12.72
CA TRP A 118 -1.56 -11.85 13.99
C TRP A 118 -2.43 -10.60 13.90
N PHE A 119 -3.11 -10.24 14.97
CA PHE A 119 -3.74 -8.94 15.11
C PHE A 119 -2.77 -7.98 15.82
N GLY A 120 -2.52 -6.83 15.20
CA GLY A 120 -1.47 -5.91 15.61
C GLY A 120 -1.64 -4.52 15.00
N GLU A 121 -0.55 -3.77 14.88
CA GLU A 121 -0.54 -2.49 14.17
C GLU A 121 0.04 -2.62 12.77
N VAL A 122 -0.71 -2.20 11.75
CA VAL A 122 -0.26 -2.26 10.35
C VAL A 122 0.11 -0.87 9.86
N TRP A 123 1.35 -0.72 9.39
CA TRP A 123 1.89 0.56 8.94
C TRP A 123 2.37 0.49 7.50
N LEU A 124 1.98 1.49 6.70
CA LEU A 124 2.46 1.68 5.33
C LEU A 124 3.67 2.61 5.33
N CYS A 125 4.76 2.17 4.70
CA CYS A 125 6.00 2.90 4.55
C CYS A 125 6.19 3.27 3.08
N GLY A 126 6.16 4.56 2.76
CA GLY A 126 6.23 5.04 1.38
C GLY A 126 7.23 6.16 1.15
N GLY A 127 7.55 6.39 -0.12
CA GLY A 127 8.43 7.48 -0.54
C GLY A 127 9.43 7.08 -1.61
N GLN A 128 10.61 7.70 -1.59
CA GLN A 128 11.66 7.49 -2.58
C GLN A 128 12.90 6.78 -2.03
N SER A 129 14.10 7.08 -2.54
CA SER A 129 15.34 6.34 -2.31
C SER A 129 15.70 6.22 -0.83
N ASN A 130 15.50 7.28 -0.04
CA ASN A 130 15.76 7.26 1.40
C ASN A 130 14.79 6.35 2.17
N MET A 131 13.53 6.21 1.71
CA MET A 131 12.65 5.15 2.20
C MET A 131 13.08 3.78 1.68
N GLN A 132 13.56 3.67 0.44
CA GLN A 132 13.91 2.39 -0.20
C GLN A 132 15.23 1.77 0.29
N MET A 133 16.10 2.57 0.90
CA MET A 133 17.38 2.14 1.46
C MET A 133 17.21 0.92 2.37
N THR A 134 18.03 -0.11 2.19
CA THR A 134 17.93 -1.38 2.93
C THR A 134 18.77 -1.38 4.20
N VAL A 135 18.54 -2.35 5.09
CA VAL A 135 19.28 -2.45 6.37
C VAL A 135 20.78 -2.68 6.15
N GLN A 136 21.17 -3.26 5.02
CA GLN A 136 22.58 -3.44 4.68
C GLN A 136 23.33 -2.10 4.48
N GLN A 137 22.60 -1.04 4.14
CA GLN A 137 23.14 0.27 3.82
C GLN A 137 23.23 1.21 5.03
N VAL A 138 22.81 0.76 6.22
CA VAL A 138 22.89 1.57 7.44
C VAL A 138 24.13 1.27 8.28
N GLU A 139 24.49 2.20 9.16
CA GLU A 139 25.51 1.96 10.18
C GLU A 139 25.12 0.77 11.07
N ASN A 140 26.09 -0.06 11.46
CA ASN A 140 25.90 -1.26 12.28
C ASN A 140 24.96 -2.33 11.67
N ALA A 141 24.80 -2.34 10.35
CA ALA A 141 24.00 -3.32 9.60
C ALA A 141 24.23 -4.77 10.04
N SER A 142 25.49 -5.20 10.23
CA SER A 142 25.81 -6.58 10.61
C SER A 142 25.18 -7.00 11.94
N TRP A 143 25.18 -6.09 12.93
CA TRP A 143 24.55 -6.36 14.22
C TRP A 143 23.03 -6.40 14.07
N GLU A 144 22.45 -5.42 13.36
CA GLU A 144 21.00 -5.34 13.17
C GLU A 144 20.44 -6.57 12.44
N LEU A 145 21.10 -7.00 11.37
CA LEU A 145 20.73 -8.19 10.60
C LEU A 145 20.82 -9.47 11.45
N ALA A 146 21.82 -9.57 12.33
CA ALA A 146 21.97 -10.71 13.24
C ALA A 146 20.85 -10.77 14.31
N GLN A 147 20.29 -9.62 14.69
CA GLN A 147 19.19 -9.55 15.67
C GLN A 147 17.80 -9.68 15.04
N ALA A 148 17.66 -9.52 13.73
CA ALA A 148 16.38 -9.45 13.04
C ALA A 148 15.40 -10.58 13.43
N ALA A 149 15.88 -11.82 13.47
CA ALA A 149 15.06 -13.01 13.78
C ALA A 149 14.49 -13.02 15.21
N ASN A 150 15.04 -12.22 16.14
CA ASN A 150 14.52 -12.09 17.50
C ASN A 150 13.19 -11.32 17.57
N PHE A 151 12.81 -10.63 16.49
CA PHE A 151 11.58 -9.84 16.40
C PHE A 151 10.50 -10.57 15.60
N SER A 152 10.20 -11.82 15.94
CA SER A 152 9.26 -12.67 15.20
C SER A 152 7.82 -12.15 15.12
N LEU A 153 7.46 -11.15 15.94
CA LEU A 153 6.16 -10.46 15.89
C LEU A 153 6.15 -9.20 15.02
N VAL A 154 7.28 -8.83 14.42
CA VAL A 154 7.36 -7.82 13.35
C VAL A 154 7.33 -8.54 12.01
N ARG A 155 6.41 -8.20 11.11
CA ARG A 155 6.22 -8.90 9.84
C ARG A 155 6.41 -7.96 8.67
N LEU A 156 7.07 -8.46 7.63
CA LEU A 156 7.50 -7.69 6.47
C LEU A 156 6.63 -8.01 5.26
N PHE A 157 6.26 -6.99 4.49
CA PHE A 157 5.63 -7.12 3.18
C PHE A 157 6.12 -6.00 2.26
N ALA A 158 6.56 -6.32 1.04
CA ALA A 158 7.02 -5.31 0.08
C ALA A 158 6.28 -5.41 -1.26
N VAL A 159 5.79 -4.26 -1.73
CA VAL A 159 5.15 -4.10 -3.03
C VAL A 159 6.20 -4.16 -4.14
N SER A 160 5.89 -4.87 -5.23
CA SER A 160 6.71 -4.83 -6.45
C SER A 160 6.75 -3.45 -7.07
N LEU A 161 7.92 -3.05 -7.57
CA LEU A 161 8.04 -1.87 -8.42
C LEU A 161 7.19 -2.05 -9.67
N ASN A 162 6.15 -1.23 -9.81
CA ASN A 162 5.25 -1.25 -10.94
C ASN A 162 4.65 0.14 -11.17
N HIS A 163 4.26 0.44 -12.41
CA HIS A 163 3.61 1.69 -12.78
C HIS A 163 2.43 1.39 -13.70
N SER A 164 1.38 2.21 -13.65
CA SER A 164 0.22 2.03 -14.52
C SER A 164 -0.48 3.35 -14.80
N LEU A 165 -0.88 3.58 -16.05
CA LEU A 165 -1.70 4.74 -16.42
C LEU A 165 -3.14 4.65 -15.88
N LYS A 166 -3.58 3.49 -15.40
CA LYS A 166 -4.91 3.28 -14.80
C LYS A 166 -4.80 2.59 -13.44
N PRO A 167 -5.69 2.90 -12.48
CA PRO A 167 -5.70 2.21 -11.18
C PRO A 167 -5.79 0.70 -11.34
N LEU A 168 -4.85 -0.03 -10.73
CA LEU A 168 -4.87 -1.48 -10.70
C LEU A 168 -5.85 -1.96 -9.63
N ALA A 169 -6.67 -2.95 -9.99
CA ALA A 169 -7.63 -3.55 -9.08
C ALA A 169 -6.98 -4.33 -7.93
N ASP A 170 -5.82 -4.92 -8.20
CA ASP A 170 -5.00 -5.77 -7.33
C ASP A 170 -3.57 -5.79 -7.89
N PHE A 171 -2.58 -6.26 -7.13
CA PHE A 171 -1.21 -6.34 -7.62
C PHE A 171 -1.04 -7.42 -8.70
N THR A 172 -0.17 -7.14 -9.67
CA THR A 172 0.30 -8.12 -10.66
C THR A 172 1.37 -9.04 -10.08
N SER A 173 2.17 -8.55 -9.13
CA SER A 173 3.18 -9.30 -8.39
C SER A 173 3.48 -8.61 -7.06
N VAL A 174 4.08 -9.35 -6.13
CA VAL A 174 4.55 -8.85 -4.83
C VAL A 174 6.04 -9.14 -4.72
N ALA A 175 6.84 -8.17 -4.27
CA ALA A 175 8.30 -8.31 -4.18
C ALA A 175 8.71 -9.19 -3.00
N LEU A 176 8.10 -8.94 -1.83
CA LEU A 176 8.24 -9.76 -0.65
C LEU A 176 6.85 -10.08 -0.08
N PRO A 177 6.36 -11.33 -0.20
CA PRO A 177 5.14 -11.72 0.49
C PRO A 177 5.34 -11.65 2.00
N TRP A 178 4.24 -11.62 2.76
CA TRP A 178 4.28 -11.58 4.23
C TRP A 178 5.27 -12.58 4.81
N SER A 179 6.18 -12.07 5.63
CA SER A 179 7.39 -12.78 6.00
C SER A 179 7.86 -12.43 7.40
N LEU A 180 8.51 -13.39 8.07
CA LEU A 180 9.35 -13.16 9.25
C LEU A 180 10.55 -12.26 8.89
N PRO A 181 11.08 -11.46 9.84
CA PRO A 181 12.22 -10.61 9.59
C PRO A 181 13.51 -11.42 9.76
N THR A 182 14.18 -11.70 8.64
CA THR A 182 15.45 -12.42 8.62
C THR A 182 16.53 -11.57 7.95
N ALA A 183 17.79 -11.90 8.19
CA ALA A 183 18.93 -11.16 7.63
C ALA A 183 18.87 -11.07 6.09
N ASP A 184 18.50 -12.16 5.42
CA ASP A 184 18.31 -12.18 3.96
C ASP A 184 17.18 -11.24 3.53
N ARG A 185 16.03 -11.23 4.22
CA ARG A 185 14.89 -10.38 3.83
C ARG A 185 15.13 -8.89 4.06
N LEU A 186 15.97 -8.53 5.04
CA LEU A 186 16.30 -7.13 5.34
C LEU A 186 17.55 -6.62 4.61
N GLY A 187 18.45 -7.53 4.20
CA GLY A 187 19.80 -7.19 3.72
C GLY A 187 20.16 -7.81 2.37
N MET A 188 19.19 -8.08 1.48
CA MET A 188 19.40 -8.73 0.18
C MET A 188 19.97 -7.78 -0.91
N GLY A 189 20.96 -6.96 -0.57
CA GLY A 189 21.57 -5.97 -1.45
C GLY A 189 20.95 -4.58 -1.38
N ASP A 190 21.55 -3.65 -2.11
CA ASP A 190 21.19 -2.24 -2.09
C ASP A 190 19.84 -2.01 -2.80
N TYR A 191 18.92 -1.33 -2.12
CA TYR A 191 17.59 -0.93 -2.63
C TYR A 191 16.66 -2.06 -3.12
N THR A 192 16.85 -3.31 -2.68
CA THR A 192 16.11 -4.48 -3.19
C THR A 192 14.87 -4.87 -2.38
N VAL A 193 15.03 -5.36 -1.15
CA VAL A 193 13.98 -6.19 -0.50
C VAL A 193 13.21 -5.47 0.60
N PHE A 194 13.87 -4.77 1.53
CA PHE A 194 13.13 -4.09 2.61
C PHE A 194 13.83 -2.85 3.20
N SER A 195 13.03 -1.84 3.47
CA SER A 195 13.37 -0.50 3.94
C SER A 195 13.90 -0.53 5.37
N ALA A 196 15.09 0.02 5.56
CA ALA A 196 15.68 0.24 6.88
C ALA A 196 14.81 1.16 7.74
N VAL A 197 14.34 2.28 7.18
CA VAL A 197 13.47 3.23 7.89
C VAL A 197 12.19 2.54 8.38
N CYS A 198 11.55 1.76 7.50
CA CYS A 198 10.37 1.00 7.84
C CYS A 198 10.64 -0.05 8.92
N TRP A 199 11.75 -0.80 8.80
CA TRP A 199 12.19 -1.79 9.77
C TRP A 199 12.41 -1.20 11.15
N PHE A 200 13.26 -0.16 11.26
CA PHE A 200 13.58 0.47 12.54
C PHE A 200 12.33 1.07 13.20
N PHE A 201 11.46 1.70 12.41
CA PHE A 201 10.18 2.22 12.91
C PHE A 201 9.33 1.09 13.52
N GLY A 202 9.07 0.02 12.78
CA GLY A 202 8.21 -1.07 13.26
C GLY A 202 8.81 -1.87 14.41
N ARG A 203 10.13 -2.12 14.38
CA ARG A 203 10.85 -2.80 15.46
C ARG A 203 10.78 -2.01 16.76
N ASN A 204 11.04 -0.70 16.71
CA ASN A 204 10.96 0.17 17.88
C ASN A 204 9.51 0.32 18.36
N LEU A 205 8.55 0.35 17.44
CA LEU A 205 7.12 0.35 17.79
C LEU A 205 6.71 -0.93 18.51
N HIS A 206 7.16 -2.09 18.04
CA HIS A 206 6.92 -3.37 18.70
C HIS A 206 7.52 -3.41 20.11
N LEU A 207 8.78 -2.95 20.27
CA LEU A 207 9.43 -2.85 21.58
C LEU A 207 8.68 -1.92 22.53
N THR A 208 8.11 -0.84 22.01
CA THR A 208 7.39 0.16 22.82
C THR A 208 6.00 -0.33 23.22
N LEU A 209 5.28 -0.99 22.31
CA LEU A 209 3.87 -1.35 22.51
C LEU A 209 3.66 -2.79 22.99
N GLY A 210 4.63 -3.68 22.77
CA GLY A 210 4.51 -5.11 23.08
C GLY A 210 3.48 -5.86 22.22
N VAL A 211 3.09 -5.33 21.05
CA VAL A 211 2.09 -5.92 20.15
C VAL A 211 2.69 -6.29 18.79
N PRO A 212 2.11 -7.24 18.03
CA PRO A 212 2.55 -7.52 16.67
C PRO A 212 2.51 -6.28 15.77
N VAL A 213 3.46 -6.16 14.85
CA VAL A 213 3.55 -5.03 13.91
C VAL A 213 3.71 -5.56 12.49
N GLY A 214 2.83 -5.14 11.59
CA GLY A 214 2.94 -5.40 10.15
C GLY A 214 3.49 -4.18 9.43
N LEU A 215 4.54 -4.37 8.64
CA LEU A 215 5.20 -3.33 7.87
C LEU A 215 5.01 -3.57 6.38
N VAL A 216 4.40 -2.60 5.70
CA VAL A 216 4.05 -2.66 4.29
C VAL A 216 4.87 -1.61 3.56
N GLN A 217 5.87 -2.03 2.79
CA GLN A 217 6.69 -1.13 1.99
C GLN A 217 6.08 -0.87 0.61
N SER A 218 6.00 0.41 0.23
CA SER A 218 5.66 0.87 -1.11
C SER A 218 6.45 2.13 -1.46
N CYS A 219 7.69 1.96 -1.94
CA CYS A 219 8.62 3.06 -2.21
C CYS A 219 9.45 2.82 -3.47
N TRP A 220 9.87 3.89 -4.15
CA TRP A 220 10.68 3.81 -5.36
C TRP A 220 11.54 5.07 -5.54
N GLY A 221 12.87 4.90 -5.60
CA GLY A 221 13.85 5.96 -5.78
C GLY A 221 13.64 6.86 -6.99
N GLY A 222 13.99 8.15 -6.81
CA GLY A 222 13.92 9.18 -7.85
C GLY A 222 12.50 9.60 -8.24
N THR A 223 11.50 9.32 -7.40
CA THR A 223 10.10 9.61 -7.70
C THR A 223 9.65 10.90 -7.05
N ARG A 224 8.74 11.59 -7.74
CA ARG A 224 8.15 12.86 -7.30
C ARG A 224 6.81 12.59 -6.65
N ILE A 225 6.34 13.53 -5.82
CA ILE A 225 5.05 13.39 -5.15
C ILE A 225 3.88 13.23 -6.13
N GLU A 226 4.01 13.76 -7.35
CA GLU A 226 2.99 13.67 -8.38
C GLU A 226 2.69 12.23 -8.79
N SER A 227 3.71 11.37 -8.81
CA SER A 227 3.56 9.96 -9.17
C SER A 227 2.76 9.17 -8.13
N TRP A 228 2.80 9.62 -6.87
CA TRP A 228 2.14 9.01 -5.71
C TRP A 228 0.76 9.60 -5.39
N SER A 229 0.37 10.64 -6.13
CA SER A 229 -0.87 11.38 -5.93
C SER A 229 -1.95 10.91 -6.91
N SER A 230 -3.18 10.76 -6.42
CA SER A 230 -4.32 10.51 -7.29
C SER A 230 -4.59 11.72 -8.22
N PRO A 231 -5.34 11.54 -9.33
CA PRO A 231 -5.71 12.67 -10.19
C PRO A 231 -6.49 13.75 -9.42
N ARG A 232 -7.26 13.33 -8.40
CA ARG A 232 -8.05 14.22 -7.55
C ARG A 232 -7.16 15.09 -6.67
N ALA A 233 -6.15 14.50 -6.04
CA ALA A 233 -5.16 15.24 -5.24
C ALA A 233 -4.38 16.27 -6.09
N LEU A 234 -3.97 15.88 -7.30
CA LEU A 234 -3.24 16.77 -8.20
C LEU A 234 -4.10 17.93 -8.71
N ALA A 235 -5.33 17.64 -9.15
CA ALA A 235 -6.25 18.64 -9.64
C ALA A 235 -6.58 19.70 -8.58
N HIS A 236 -6.60 19.32 -7.29
CA HIS A 236 -6.80 20.26 -6.18
C HIS A 236 -5.74 21.37 -6.13
N CYS A 237 -4.52 21.07 -6.59
CA CYS A 237 -3.39 22.00 -6.62
C CYS A 237 -3.11 22.59 -8.00
N GLY A 238 -4.01 22.39 -8.98
CA GLY A 238 -3.80 22.83 -10.36
C GLY A 238 -2.70 22.06 -11.10
N LEU A 239 -2.27 20.90 -10.58
CA LEU A 239 -1.26 20.05 -11.21
C LEU A 239 -1.91 19.11 -12.23
N ASN A 240 -1.22 18.89 -13.35
CA ASN A 240 -1.69 18.02 -14.42
C ASN A 240 -1.38 16.54 -14.11
N ALA A 241 -2.38 15.67 -14.25
CA ALA A 241 -2.23 14.23 -14.10
C ALA A 241 -1.89 13.49 -15.41
N GLN A 242 -1.71 14.22 -16.52
CA GLN A 242 -1.31 13.64 -17.80
C GLN A 242 0.18 13.29 -17.81
N PRO A 243 0.59 12.24 -18.54
CA PRO A 243 2.00 11.93 -18.75
C PRO A 243 2.77 13.10 -19.38
N GLN A 244 3.94 13.43 -18.84
CA GLN A 244 4.80 14.55 -19.20
C GLN A 244 6.30 14.20 -19.24
N SER A 245 6.71 13.00 -18.81
CA SER A 245 8.12 12.63 -18.58
C SER A 245 8.61 11.51 -19.52
N ASN A 246 9.92 11.39 -19.67
CA ASN A 246 10.53 10.22 -20.33
C ASN A 246 10.73 9.04 -19.36
N SER A 247 10.59 9.26 -18.05
CA SER A 247 10.76 8.25 -17.01
C SER A 247 9.40 7.79 -16.50
N ALA A 248 9.05 6.53 -16.81
CA ALA A 248 7.72 5.98 -16.57
C ALA A 248 7.28 6.01 -15.09
N GLN A 249 8.21 5.93 -14.14
CA GLN A 249 7.92 5.99 -12.70
C GLN A 249 7.78 7.42 -12.15
N GLN A 250 8.24 8.43 -12.90
CA GLN A 250 8.07 9.85 -12.54
C GLN A 250 6.79 10.46 -13.12
N GLU A 251 6.05 9.69 -13.92
CA GLU A 251 4.80 10.19 -14.47
C GLU A 251 3.76 10.43 -13.37
N PRO A 252 2.93 11.47 -13.49
CA PRO A 252 1.87 11.73 -12.53
C PRO A 252 0.96 10.51 -12.36
N THR A 253 0.55 10.23 -11.12
CA THR A 253 -0.44 9.20 -10.74
C THR A 253 -0.04 7.74 -10.98
N VAL A 254 1.01 7.44 -11.74
CA VAL A 254 1.30 6.05 -12.15
C VAL A 254 1.64 5.10 -11.02
N LEU A 255 2.26 5.60 -9.94
CA LEU A 255 2.61 4.80 -8.76
C LEU A 255 1.45 4.76 -7.77
N TRP A 256 0.67 5.83 -7.65
CA TRP A 256 -0.63 5.76 -6.99
C TRP A 256 -1.46 4.61 -7.56
N ASN A 257 -1.59 4.54 -8.88
CA ASN A 257 -2.38 3.54 -9.58
C ASN A 257 -1.90 2.11 -9.36
N ALA A 258 -0.58 1.88 -9.38
CA ALA A 258 -0.02 0.53 -9.38
C ALA A 258 0.45 0.04 -8.01
N MET A 259 0.86 0.95 -7.12
CA MET A 259 1.54 0.62 -5.86
C MET A 259 0.75 1.01 -4.60
N ILE A 260 -0.23 1.92 -4.71
CA ILE A 260 -1.07 2.36 -3.57
C ILE A 260 -2.52 1.94 -3.73
N ASN A 261 -3.12 2.13 -4.90
CA ASN A 261 -4.52 1.80 -5.16
C ASN A 261 -4.87 0.33 -4.83
N PRO A 262 -4.02 -0.68 -5.13
CA PRO A 262 -4.28 -2.05 -4.71
C PRO A 262 -4.29 -2.27 -3.19
N LEU A 263 -3.66 -1.38 -2.40
CA LEU A 263 -3.62 -1.45 -0.94
C LEU A 263 -4.81 -0.80 -0.26
N LEU A 264 -5.66 -0.03 -0.95
CA LEU A 264 -6.69 0.81 -0.31
C LEU A 264 -7.67 0.03 0.58
N ASN A 265 -7.87 -1.26 0.29
CA ASN A 265 -8.71 -2.16 1.08
C ASN A 265 -7.97 -2.81 2.27
N MET A 266 -6.74 -2.40 2.57
CA MET A 266 -6.01 -2.80 3.77
C MET A 266 -6.34 -1.82 4.91
N SER A 267 -6.81 -2.35 6.04
CA SER A 267 -6.97 -1.55 7.26
C SER A 267 -5.60 -1.18 7.82
N LEU A 268 -5.34 0.12 8.01
CA LEU A 268 -4.06 0.65 8.49
C LEU A 268 -4.17 1.35 9.84
N LYS A 269 -3.08 1.30 10.62
CA LYS A 269 -2.87 2.14 11.80
C LYS A 269 -2.29 3.51 11.44
N GLY A 270 -1.43 3.57 10.43
CA GLY A 270 -0.78 4.81 10.01
C GLY A 270 0.11 4.64 8.79
N VAL A 271 0.67 5.77 8.34
CA VAL A 271 1.64 5.85 7.24
C VAL A 271 2.89 6.56 7.73
N ILE A 272 4.06 6.13 7.27
CA ILE A 272 5.30 6.91 7.33
C ILE A 272 5.82 7.17 5.92
N TRP A 273 6.34 8.37 5.70
CA TRP A 273 6.66 8.88 4.38
C TRP A 273 8.05 9.54 4.33
N TYR A 274 8.87 9.19 3.35
CA TYR A 274 10.15 9.85 3.14
C TYR A 274 10.38 10.15 1.66
N GLN A 275 10.02 11.37 1.27
CA GLN A 275 10.15 11.89 -0.08
C GLN A 275 10.16 13.41 -0.08
N GLY A 276 10.84 13.97 -1.08
CA GLY A 276 10.79 15.40 -1.41
C GLY A 276 11.98 15.85 -2.27
N GLU A 277 13.06 15.08 -2.26
CA GLU A 277 14.33 15.43 -2.91
C GLU A 277 14.15 15.56 -4.43
N SER A 278 13.31 14.71 -5.06
CA SER A 278 13.03 14.85 -6.50
C SER A 278 12.10 16.02 -6.86
N ASN A 279 11.53 16.72 -5.87
CA ASN A 279 10.72 17.91 -6.06
C ASN A 279 11.51 19.22 -5.82
N THR A 280 12.79 19.17 -5.41
CA THR A 280 13.61 20.38 -5.21
C THR A 280 13.76 21.19 -6.50
N GLY A 281 13.84 20.51 -7.65
CA GLY A 281 13.90 21.13 -8.99
C GLY A 281 12.63 20.98 -9.83
N TYR A 282 11.50 20.54 -9.26
CA TYR A 282 10.26 20.31 -10.02
C TYR A 282 9.02 20.56 -9.17
N ASN A 283 8.22 21.56 -9.59
CA ASN A 283 7.02 22.02 -8.88
C ASN A 283 7.28 22.34 -7.39
N THR A 284 8.47 22.82 -7.08
CA THR A 284 8.95 23.09 -5.71
C THR A 284 7.93 23.92 -4.92
N ASP A 285 7.48 25.03 -5.50
CA ASP A 285 6.54 25.98 -4.90
C ASP A 285 5.15 25.39 -4.65
N LEU A 286 4.77 24.37 -5.42
CA LEU A 286 3.47 23.71 -5.32
C LEU A 286 3.49 22.57 -4.31
N TYR A 287 4.66 22.21 -3.76
CA TYR A 287 4.77 21.16 -2.76
C TYR A 287 3.98 21.46 -1.48
N ASN A 288 3.83 22.75 -1.14
CA ASN A 288 2.99 23.19 0.00
C ASN A 288 1.50 22.90 -0.19
N CYS A 289 1.07 22.58 -1.41
CA CYS A 289 -0.27 22.16 -1.74
C CYS A 289 -0.31 20.65 -1.97
N SER A 290 0.57 20.13 -2.83
CA SER A 290 0.49 18.74 -3.29
C SER A 290 0.72 17.75 -2.14
N PHE A 291 1.60 18.05 -1.18
CA PHE A 291 1.85 17.16 -0.05
C PHE A 291 0.66 17.06 0.93
N PRO A 292 0.10 18.17 1.45
CA PRO A 292 -1.14 18.11 2.22
C PRO A 292 -2.31 17.50 1.44
N ALA A 293 -2.42 17.78 0.14
CA ALA A 293 -3.47 17.23 -0.71
C ALA A 293 -3.37 15.70 -0.83
N MET A 294 -2.17 15.17 -1.07
CA MET A 294 -1.92 13.72 -1.11
C MET A 294 -2.28 13.05 0.23
N ILE A 295 -1.88 13.63 1.36
CA ILE A 295 -2.19 13.08 2.69
C ILE A 295 -3.71 13.01 2.90
N ASN A 296 -4.43 14.09 2.60
CA ASN A 296 -5.88 14.16 2.77
C ASN A 296 -6.60 13.18 1.82
N ASP A 297 -6.12 13.09 0.58
CA ASP A 297 -6.63 12.17 -0.43
C ASP A 297 -6.47 10.72 0.02
N TRP A 298 -5.27 10.32 0.46
CA TRP A 298 -5.01 8.97 0.95
C TRP A 298 -5.89 8.60 2.15
N ARG A 299 -6.00 9.50 3.14
CA ARG A 299 -6.91 9.31 4.29
C ARG A 299 -8.34 9.00 3.85
N GLN A 300 -8.85 9.78 2.90
CA GLN A 300 -10.18 9.60 2.36
C GLN A 300 -10.32 8.28 1.58
N GLU A 301 -9.37 7.96 0.71
CA GLU A 301 -9.41 6.76 -0.13
C GLU A 301 -9.33 5.47 0.71
N PHE A 302 -8.42 5.40 1.70
CA PHE A 302 -8.35 4.27 2.63
C PHE A 302 -9.61 4.15 3.50
N TYR A 303 -10.15 5.27 3.99
CA TYR A 303 -11.41 5.26 4.76
C TYR A 303 -12.57 4.71 3.93
N ILE A 304 -12.75 5.20 2.69
CA ILE A 304 -13.83 4.77 1.80
C ILE A 304 -13.67 3.30 1.41
N ALA A 305 -12.48 2.91 0.96
CA ALA A 305 -12.20 1.58 0.42
C ALA A 305 -12.35 0.48 1.49
N THR A 306 -11.96 0.77 2.72
CA THR A 306 -12.16 -0.15 3.87
C THR A 306 -13.56 -0.07 4.50
N ASN A 307 -14.52 0.63 3.89
CA ASN A 307 -15.87 0.84 4.41
C ASN A 307 -15.87 1.45 5.83
N GLY A 308 -14.99 2.42 6.07
CA GLY A 308 -14.84 3.13 7.33
C GLY A 308 -13.98 2.43 8.39
N ASN A 309 -13.31 1.33 8.04
CA ASN A 309 -12.49 0.57 8.99
C ASN A 309 -11.07 1.10 9.20
N THR A 310 -10.57 1.95 8.30
CA THR A 310 -9.37 2.77 8.54
C THR A 310 -9.77 4.09 9.20
N ASP A 311 -8.95 4.65 10.08
CA ASP A 311 -9.27 5.94 10.72
C ASP A 311 -9.32 7.07 9.66
N PRO A 312 -10.38 7.91 9.62
CA PRO A 312 -10.47 9.00 8.66
C PRO A 312 -9.40 10.07 8.86
N LEU A 313 -8.81 10.15 10.07
CA LEU A 313 -7.60 10.92 10.33
C LEU A 313 -6.44 9.96 10.60
N LEU A 314 -6.17 9.07 9.64
CA LEU A 314 -5.02 8.16 9.67
C LEU A 314 -3.74 8.94 10.04
N PRO A 315 -3.03 8.57 11.14
CA PRO A 315 -1.73 9.12 11.47
C PRO A 315 -0.78 9.09 10.27
N PHE A 316 -0.12 10.20 10.00
CA PHE A 316 0.78 10.33 8.85
C PHE A 316 2.09 10.97 9.28
N GLY A 317 3.14 10.16 9.37
CA GLY A 317 4.48 10.58 9.69
C GLY A 317 5.27 10.93 8.44
N TYR A 318 6.15 11.93 8.51
CA TYR A 318 7.11 12.16 7.43
C TYR A 318 8.48 12.56 7.95
N ALA A 319 9.52 12.21 7.20
CA ALA A 319 10.87 12.71 7.43
C ALA A 319 11.08 14.01 6.64
N GLN A 320 11.58 15.03 7.32
CA GLN A 320 12.04 16.26 6.67
C GLN A 320 13.27 15.92 5.82
N ILE A 321 13.31 16.28 4.54
CA ILE A 321 14.42 15.85 3.66
C ILE A 321 15.76 16.47 4.07
N SER A 322 16.85 15.72 3.88
CA SER A 322 18.22 16.21 4.04
C SER A 322 18.79 16.71 2.72
N THR A 323 19.87 17.50 2.76
CA THR A 323 20.53 18.01 1.54
C THR A 323 21.44 16.92 1.00
N SER A 324 21.25 16.51 -0.26
CA SER A 324 22.08 15.45 -0.89
C SER A 324 23.41 15.95 -1.44
N ASP A 325 23.49 17.25 -1.76
CA ASP A 325 24.67 17.89 -2.32
C ASP A 325 25.20 18.92 -1.29
N PRO A 326 26.35 18.65 -0.64
CA PRO A 326 26.89 19.54 0.38
C PRO A 326 27.33 20.90 -0.17
N ASP A 327 27.50 21.01 -1.50
CA ASP A 327 27.88 22.24 -2.19
C ASP A 327 26.65 22.98 -2.77
N ASP A 328 25.43 22.45 -2.60
CA ASP A 328 24.20 23.12 -3.01
C ASP A 328 23.99 24.42 -2.22
N ASN A 329 24.16 25.53 -2.93
CA ASN A 329 23.98 26.89 -2.42
C ASN A 329 22.63 27.50 -2.82
N THR A 330 21.72 26.71 -3.39
CA THR A 330 20.34 27.11 -3.70
C THR A 330 19.45 26.99 -2.47
N ASP A 331 18.27 27.62 -2.52
CA ASP A 331 17.26 27.51 -1.49
C ASP A 331 16.27 26.35 -1.73
N SER A 332 16.53 25.48 -2.72
CA SER A 332 15.59 24.44 -3.16
C SER A 332 15.24 23.43 -2.06
N TYR A 333 16.24 22.89 -1.34
CA TYR A 333 16.03 22.01 -0.19
C TYR A 333 15.34 22.72 0.99
N PRO A 334 15.83 23.89 1.48
CA PRO A 334 15.12 24.66 2.49
C PRO A 334 13.65 24.94 2.14
N ARG A 335 13.34 25.24 0.87
CA ARG A 335 11.96 25.47 0.42
C ARG A 335 11.11 24.21 0.49
N ILE A 336 11.60 23.05 0.03
CA ILE A 336 10.88 21.79 0.22
C ILE A 336 10.66 21.49 1.70
N ARG A 337 11.67 21.67 2.58
CA ARG A 337 11.50 21.46 4.03
C ARG A 337 10.39 22.32 4.64
N TRP A 338 10.33 23.58 4.21
CA TRP A 338 9.26 24.51 4.60
C TRP A 338 7.90 23.99 4.11
N HIS A 339 7.82 23.63 2.83
CA HIS A 339 6.62 23.10 2.19
C HIS A 339 6.15 21.75 2.75
N GLN A 340 7.05 20.89 3.24
CA GLN A 340 6.71 19.63 3.92
C GLN A 340 5.87 19.85 5.19
N SER A 341 5.95 21.04 5.80
CA SER A 341 5.11 21.45 6.93
C SER A 341 3.86 22.24 6.51
N ALA A 342 3.53 22.27 5.21
CA ALA A 342 2.47 23.11 4.63
C ALA A 342 2.67 24.62 4.90
N ASP A 343 3.94 25.05 5.02
CA ASP A 343 4.38 26.41 5.33
C ASP A 343 4.06 26.88 6.76
N TYR A 344 4.12 25.96 7.73
CA TYR A 344 3.92 26.29 9.16
C TYR A 344 5.22 26.21 9.99
N GLY A 345 6.20 25.44 9.56
CA GLY A 345 7.43 25.16 10.31
C GLY A 345 7.29 24.10 11.40
N PHE A 346 6.09 23.54 11.61
CA PHE A 346 5.83 22.49 12.59
C PHE A 346 4.70 21.55 12.14
N SER A 347 4.67 20.35 12.71
CA SER A 347 3.63 19.34 12.53
C SER A 347 3.29 18.70 13.89
N PRO A 348 2.01 18.40 14.19
CA PRO A 348 0.84 18.66 13.35
C PRO A 348 0.51 20.16 13.28
N ASN A 349 -0.21 20.56 12.23
CA ASN A 349 -0.72 21.92 12.06
C ASN A 349 -2.16 21.90 11.52
N SER A 350 -2.76 23.07 11.35
CA SER A 350 -4.17 23.21 10.95
C SER A 350 -4.48 22.63 9.56
N ARG A 351 -3.51 22.60 8.64
CA ARG A 351 -3.66 21.99 7.29
C ARG A 351 -3.38 20.49 7.30
N MET A 352 -2.61 20.02 8.28
CA MET A 352 -2.18 18.62 8.40
C MET A 352 -2.39 18.12 9.83
N PRO A 353 -3.65 17.89 10.25
CA PRO A 353 -3.92 17.32 11.58
C PRO A 353 -3.42 15.87 11.66
N LYS A 354 -3.09 15.41 12.88
CA LYS A 354 -2.54 14.07 13.16
C LYS A 354 -1.38 13.67 12.24
N THR A 355 -0.55 14.64 11.87
CA THR A 355 0.77 14.37 11.28
C THR A 355 1.87 14.52 12.33
N PHE A 356 3.00 13.89 12.07
CA PHE A 356 4.21 14.03 12.88
C PHE A 356 5.41 14.09 11.95
N MET A 357 6.45 14.80 12.38
CA MET A 357 7.65 15.04 11.58
C MET A 357 8.87 14.52 12.31
N ALA A 358 9.69 13.73 11.62
CA ALA A 358 11.06 13.45 12.02
C ALA A 358 11.99 14.45 11.32
N VAL A 359 12.88 15.10 12.07
CA VAL A 359 13.90 15.99 11.52
C VAL A 359 15.16 15.17 11.31
N THR A 360 15.72 15.18 10.10
CA THR A 360 16.92 14.38 9.75
C THR A 360 18.08 15.23 9.24
N ILE A 361 17.97 16.55 9.30
CA ILE A 361 18.93 17.48 8.67
C ILE A 361 20.33 17.45 9.30
N ASP A 362 20.43 17.01 10.54
CA ASP A 362 21.66 16.89 11.34
C ASP A 362 22.22 15.46 11.35
N LEU A 363 21.57 14.52 10.67
CA LEU A 363 21.95 13.11 10.61
C LEU A 363 22.87 12.77 9.43
N CYS A 364 23.51 13.77 8.81
CA CYS A 364 24.39 13.56 7.67
C CYS A 364 25.66 12.81 8.07
N ASP A 365 25.91 11.66 7.43
CA ASP A 365 27.21 11.00 7.43
C ASP A 365 27.94 11.31 6.11
N ARG A 366 28.91 12.22 6.18
CA ARG A 366 29.71 12.64 5.01
C ARG A 366 30.58 11.52 4.42
N ASN A 367 30.77 10.43 5.16
CA ASN A 367 31.54 9.28 4.71
C ASN A 367 30.63 8.14 4.23
N SER A 368 29.31 8.32 4.29
CA SER A 368 28.38 7.32 3.79
C SER A 368 28.48 7.20 2.28
N ASN A 369 28.55 5.97 1.79
CA ASN A 369 28.41 5.68 0.35
C ASN A 369 26.94 5.75 -0.11
N TYR A 370 26.02 5.97 0.83
CA TYR A 370 24.58 5.93 0.63
C TYR A 370 23.94 7.12 1.36
N GLY A 371 23.69 8.21 0.63
CA GLY A 371 22.79 9.31 1.01
C GLY A 371 23.13 10.11 2.27
#